data_AF-A0AAE0ZNL2-F1
#
_entry.id   AF-A0AAE0ZNL2-F1
#
_cell.length_a   1.000
_cell.length_b   1.000
_cell.length_c   1.000
_cell.angle_alpha   90.00
_cell.angle_beta   90.00
_cell.angle_gamma   90.00
#
_symmetry.space_group_name_H-M   'P 1'
#
loop_
_entity.id
_entity.type
_entity.pdbx_description
1 polymer ?
#
loop_
_entity_poly.entity_id
_entity_poly.type
_entity_poly.pdbx_seq_one_letter_code
_entity_poly.pdbx_strand_id
1 'polypeptide(L)'
;MEPVVETVRAWVVNHPYVTTGVVAVVTTHFLHRMIIRGDAPEVVKAPPNTVVLTGLPRAPFTPSVTPFAVKLETYLRLAKIPYQNDFTVRTSSKGKFPWISYNGEVVADSQISMEFLNDKLGIDLNKGLTEAERAQAHAFRVMVDEHLYWCLVYFRWIYQKRALVLTLSFPWHAILLYKRILKNQLYAQGMGRHSTEEITKILIQDLEALSAQLGDKKFLMGDTPTEVDCSAFGMLTMLVFSSHDDITGGLVQERFPSLYHYTMRMKERAWPDWDECNTKGATVKATK
;
A
#
# COMPACT_ATOMS: atom_id res chain seq x y z
N MET A 1 34.32 23.97 -11.59
CA MET A 1 33.54 22.71 -11.55
C MET A 1 33.60 21.95 -12.88
N GLU A 2 33.51 22.63 -14.03
CA GLU A 2 33.66 22.02 -15.37
C GLU A 2 34.88 21.10 -15.58
N PRO A 3 36.12 21.48 -15.19
CA PRO A 3 37.30 20.64 -15.47
C PRO A 3 37.27 19.31 -14.70
N VAL A 4 36.62 19.27 -13.54
CA VAL A 4 36.45 18.03 -12.75
C VAL A 4 35.44 17.10 -13.43
N VAL A 5 34.35 17.65 -13.97
CA VAL A 5 33.31 16.88 -14.65
C VAL A 5 33.83 16.27 -15.95
N GLU A 6 34.60 17.01 -16.74
CA GLU A 6 35.24 16.48 -17.95
C GLU A 6 36.28 15.40 -17.65
N THR A 7 37.09 15.60 -16.61
CA THR A 7 38.09 14.61 -16.18
C THR A 7 37.41 13.30 -15.74
N VAL A 8 36.32 13.40 -14.97
CA VAL A 8 35.54 12.23 -14.56
C VAL A 8 34.88 11.56 -15.76
N ARG A 9 34.32 12.33 -16.70
CA ARG A 9 33.69 11.80 -17.91
C ARG A 9 34.69 11.06 -18.79
N ALA A 10 35.85 11.64 -19.03
CA ALA A 10 36.93 11.01 -19.80
C ALA A 10 37.42 9.72 -19.13
N TRP A 11 37.56 9.73 -17.80
CA TRP A 11 37.97 8.56 -17.04
C TRP A 11 36.94 7.42 -17.13
N VAL A 12 35.65 7.75 -17.05
CA VAL A 12 34.55 6.77 -17.17
C VAL A 12 34.54 6.10 -18.54
N VAL A 13 34.69 6.89 -19.61
CA VAL A 13 34.74 6.39 -20.99
C VAL A 13 35.93 5.45 -21.20
N ASN A 14 37.08 5.75 -20.59
CA ASN A 14 38.30 4.95 -20.73
C ASN A 14 38.33 3.69 -19.84
N HIS A 15 37.45 3.57 -18.84
CA HIS A 15 37.40 2.43 -17.93
C HIS A 15 35.97 1.85 -17.82
N PRO A 16 35.37 1.41 -18.93
CA PRO A 16 33.97 0.97 -18.95
C PRO A 16 33.72 -0.26 -18.06
N TYR A 17 34.70 -1.16 -17.92
CA TYR A 17 34.58 -2.35 -17.09
C TYR A 17 34.70 -2.05 -15.58
N VAL A 18 35.56 -1.10 -15.21
CA VAL A 18 35.73 -0.66 -13.81
C VAL A 18 34.49 0.12 -13.36
N THR A 19 33.98 1.01 -14.19
CA THR A 19 32.75 1.76 -13.90
C THR A 19 31.53 0.86 -13.81
N THR A 20 31.38 -0.07 -14.76
CA THR A 20 30.32 -1.11 -14.69
C THR A 20 30.46 -1.96 -13.44
N GLY A 21 31.67 -2.37 -13.08
CA GLY A 21 31.95 -3.14 -11.86
C GLY A 21 31.60 -2.38 -10.58
N VAL A 22 32.00 -1.11 -10.46
CA VAL A 22 31.68 -0.26 -9.30
C VAL A 22 30.18 -0.01 -9.19
N VAL A 23 29.51 0.31 -10.30
CA VAL A 23 28.05 0.49 -10.31
C VAL A 23 27.34 -0.81 -9.94
N ALA A 24 27.78 -1.96 -10.45
CA ALA A 24 27.22 -3.26 -10.12
C ALA A 24 27.43 -3.61 -8.64
N VAL A 25 28.61 -3.34 -8.07
CA VAL A 25 28.89 -3.58 -6.63
C VAL A 25 28.05 -2.66 -5.75
N VAL A 26 27.95 -1.37 -6.08
CA VAL A 26 27.12 -0.41 -5.33
C VAL A 26 25.65 -0.80 -5.42
N THR A 27 25.15 -1.09 -6.62
CA THR A 27 23.75 -1.52 -6.83
C THR A 27 23.46 -2.83 -6.11
N THR A 28 24.36 -3.82 -6.20
CA THR A 28 24.24 -5.10 -5.48
C THR A 28 24.34 -4.89 -3.98
N HIS A 29 25.17 -3.98 -3.47
CA HIS A 29 25.27 -3.66 -2.05
C HIS A 29 23.98 -3.01 -1.54
N PHE A 30 23.40 -2.06 -2.29
CA PHE A 30 22.11 -1.45 -1.96
C PHE A 30 20.96 -2.46 -2.06
N LEU A 31 20.94 -3.31 -3.09
CA LEU A 31 19.97 -4.40 -3.24
C LEU A 31 20.12 -5.43 -2.11
N HIS A 32 21.34 -5.84 -1.77
CA HIS A 32 21.63 -6.74 -0.66
C HIS A 32 21.21 -6.11 0.67
N ARG A 33 21.41 -4.80 0.88
CA ARG A 33 20.89 -4.11 2.06
C ARG A 33 19.37 -3.99 2.07
N MET A 34 18.73 -3.82 0.92
CA MET A 34 17.26 -3.78 0.80
C MET A 34 16.61 -5.17 0.90
N ILE A 35 17.31 -6.25 0.54
CA ILE A 35 16.75 -7.60 0.40
C ILE A 35 17.18 -8.53 1.55
N ILE A 36 18.41 -8.41 2.08
CA ILE A 36 19.06 -9.48 2.88
C ILE A 36 19.28 -9.12 4.35
N ARG A 37 19.20 -7.85 4.78
CA ARG A 37 19.32 -7.53 6.22
C ARG A 37 17.99 -7.61 6.96
N GLY A 38 17.72 -8.79 7.49
CA GLY A 38 16.71 -9.10 8.50
C GLY A 38 17.19 -8.87 9.95
N ASP A 39 17.84 -7.73 10.22
CA ASP A 39 18.02 -7.31 11.61
C ASP A 39 16.65 -6.83 12.12
N ALA A 40 16.24 -7.25 13.33
CA ALA A 40 14.99 -6.79 13.94
C ALA A 40 15.00 -5.24 14.00
N PRO A 41 14.00 -4.57 13.43
CA PRO A 41 14.01 -3.11 13.35
C PRO A 41 14.01 -2.51 14.76
N GLU A 42 14.88 -1.54 14.98
CA GLU A 42 14.89 -0.75 16.22
C GLU A 42 13.56 -0.02 16.36
N VAL A 43 12.78 -0.41 17.37
CA VAL A 43 11.41 0.06 17.58
C VAL A 43 11.43 1.47 18.18
N VAL A 44 10.64 2.38 17.59
CA VAL A 44 10.42 3.71 18.17
C VAL A 44 9.75 3.56 19.53
N LYS A 45 10.30 4.21 20.55
CA LYS A 45 9.71 4.20 21.89
C LYS A 45 8.31 4.82 21.85
N ALA A 46 7.35 4.12 22.45
CA ALA A 46 5.98 4.58 22.61
C ALA A 46 5.54 4.40 24.06
N PRO A 47 4.52 5.15 24.53
CA PRO A 47 3.89 4.88 25.81
C PRO A 47 3.40 3.42 25.89
N PRO A 48 3.31 2.82 27.10
CA PRO A 48 2.74 1.49 27.26
C PRO A 48 1.36 1.37 26.60
N ASN A 49 1.07 0.21 26.02
CA ASN A 49 -0.20 -0.08 25.34
C ASN A 49 -0.51 0.83 24.14
N THR A 50 0.52 1.44 23.54
CA THR A 50 0.40 2.18 22.27
C THR A 50 0.96 1.36 21.13
N VAL A 51 0.19 1.19 20.06
CA VAL A 51 0.70 0.58 18.83
C VAL A 51 1.60 1.58 18.11
N VAL A 52 2.79 1.16 17.70
CA VAL A 52 3.59 1.92 16.72
C VAL A 52 3.32 1.31 15.36
N LEU A 53 2.71 2.09 14.47
CA LEU A 53 2.48 1.71 13.08
C LEU A 53 3.61 2.25 12.22
N THR A 54 4.49 1.38 11.74
CA THR A 54 5.59 1.77 10.86
C THR A 54 5.18 1.64 9.39
N GLY A 55 5.36 2.74 8.65
CA GLY A 55 4.92 2.87 7.26
C GLY A 55 5.78 3.84 6.45
N LEU A 56 5.41 3.99 5.18
CA LEU A 56 5.95 5.05 4.33
C LEU A 56 5.37 6.42 4.74
N PRO A 57 6.08 7.53 4.49
CA PRO A 57 5.55 8.87 4.70
C PRO A 57 4.20 9.11 4.00
N ARG A 58 3.45 10.09 4.51
CA ARG A 58 2.15 10.49 3.97
C ARG A 58 2.21 10.78 2.47
N ALA A 59 1.18 10.34 1.75
CA ALA A 59 1.14 10.42 0.29
C ALA A 59 0.45 11.70 -0.21
N PRO A 60 0.55 12.02 -1.51
CA PRO A 60 -0.09 13.19 -2.11
C PRO A 60 -1.60 13.26 -1.94
N PHE A 61 -2.32 12.16 -2.13
CA PHE A 61 -3.80 12.16 -2.20
C PHE A 61 -4.46 11.22 -1.19
N THR A 62 -3.66 10.45 -0.46
CA THR A 62 -4.10 9.44 0.51
C THR A 62 -3.17 9.44 1.73
N PRO A 63 -3.57 8.85 2.86
CA PRO A 63 -2.71 8.72 4.03
C PRO A 63 -1.44 7.89 3.80
N SER A 64 -1.45 6.99 2.81
CA SER A 64 -0.28 6.21 2.40
C SER A 64 -0.36 5.83 0.93
N VAL A 65 0.80 5.60 0.31
CA VAL A 65 0.92 5.11 -1.08
C VAL A 65 0.61 3.61 -1.20
N THR A 66 0.57 2.88 -0.07
CA THR A 66 0.24 1.46 -0.03
C THR A 66 -1.16 1.25 0.57
N PRO A 67 -2.04 0.46 -0.08
CA PRO A 67 -3.38 0.18 0.42
C PRO A 67 -3.34 -0.55 1.77
N PHE A 68 -2.31 -1.35 2.03
CA PHE A 68 -2.21 -2.15 3.25
C PHE A 68 -1.95 -1.29 4.51
N ALA A 69 -1.23 -0.17 4.37
CA ALA A 69 -1.09 0.78 5.49
C ALA A 69 -2.39 1.52 5.77
N VAL A 70 -3.11 1.92 4.71
CA VAL A 70 -4.46 2.52 4.86
C VAL A 70 -5.42 1.52 5.51
N LYS A 71 -5.41 0.24 5.10
CA LYS A 71 -6.18 -0.84 5.72
C LYS A 71 -5.91 -0.94 7.22
N LEU A 72 -4.64 -1.06 7.61
CA LEU A 72 -4.26 -1.26 9.01
C LEU A 72 -4.56 -0.02 9.88
N GLU A 73 -4.23 1.19 9.41
CA GLU A 73 -4.54 2.42 10.15
C GLU A 73 -6.06 2.64 10.27
N THR A 74 -6.83 2.26 9.24
CA THR A 74 -8.30 2.28 9.29
C THR A 74 -8.84 1.32 10.35
N TYR A 75 -8.28 0.11 10.45
CA TYR A 75 -8.64 -0.83 11.53
C TYR A 75 -8.35 -0.24 12.91
N LEU A 76 -7.14 0.30 13.14
CA LEU A 76 -6.77 0.91 14.43
C LEU A 76 -7.74 2.04 14.81
N ARG A 77 -8.12 2.88 13.85
CA ARG A 77 -9.09 3.98 14.02
C ARG A 77 -10.48 3.48 14.36
N LEU A 78 -11.01 2.49 13.63
CA LEU A 78 -12.35 1.94 13.87
C LEU A 78 -12.44 1.17 15.19
N ALA A 79 -11.39 0.43 15.54
CA ALA A 79 -11.25 -0.28 16.80
C ALA A 79 -10.92 0.64 17.99
N LYS A 80 -10.64 1.93 17.74
CA LYS A 80 -10.23 2.93 18.73
C LYS A 80 -8.99 2.51 19.52
N ILE A 81 -8.06 1.83 18.86
CA ILE A 81 -6.79 1.41 19.45
C ILE A 81 -5.84 2.62 19.44
N PRO A 82 -5.23 3.00 20.59
CA PRO A 82 -4.22 4.05 20.62
C PRO A 82 -3.00 3.66 19.78
N TYR A 83 -2.60 4.53 18.87
CA TYR A 83 -1.43 4.29 18.03
C TYR A 83 -0.67 5.59 17.71
N GLN A 84 0.59 5.43 17.32
CA GLN A 84 1.42 6.48 16.72
C GLN A 84 1.99 5.97 15.40
N ASN A 85 2.11 6.86 14.42
CA ASN A 85 2.78 6.54 13.16
C ASN A 85 4.29 6.74 13.29
N ASP A 86 5.04 5.78 12.78
CA ASP A 86 6.48 5.89 12.53
C ASP A 86 6.73 5.89 11.01
N PHE A 87 7.14 7.04 10.49
CA PHE A 87 7.47 7.21 9.07
C PHE A 87 8.95 6.97 8.76
N THR A 88 9.70 6.41 9.71
CA THR A 88 11.06 5.96 9.45
C THR A 88 11.01 4.82 8.44
N VAL A 89 11.54 5.06 7.24
CA VAL A 89 11.50 4.10 6.13
C VAL A 89 12.38 2.89 6.43
N ARG A 90 11.82 1.92 7.15
CA ARG A 90 12.44 0.64 7.52
C ARG A 90 11.46 -0.50 7.29
N THR A 91 11.85 -1.45 6.45
CA THR A 91 11.03 -2.62 6.17
C THR A 91 11.01 -3.56 7.36
N SER A 92 9.94 -4.35 7.49
CA SER A 92 9.88 -5.47 8.42
C SER A 92 10.88 -6.59 8.09
N SER A 93 10.94 -7.61 8.95
CA SER A 93 11.63 -8.88 8.67
C SER A 93 11.18 -9.58 7.39
N LYS A 94 9.98 -9.25 6.88
CA LYS A 94 9.44 -9.73 5.59
C LYS A 94 9.77 -8.83 4.40
N GLY A 95 10.54 -7.75 4.59
CA GLY A 95 10.88 -6.81 3.53
C GLY A 95 9.70 -5.94 3.06
N LYS A 96 8.63 -5.82 3.86
CA LYS A 96 7.37 -5.14 3.48
C LYS A 96 6.89 -4.15 4.54
N PHE A 97 6.01 -3.24 4.10
CA PHE A 97 5.20 -2.33 4.91
C PHE A 97 3.70 -2.64 4.70
N PRO A 98 2.81 -2.30 5.65
CA PRO A 98 3.13 -1.82 7.00
C PRO A 98 3.60 -2.95 7.92
N TRP A 99 4.11 -2.58 9.08
CA TRP A 99 4.29 -3.47 10.23
C TRP A 99 4.05 -2.69 11.52
N ILE A 100 3.83 -3.38 12.62
CA ILE A 100 3.59 -2.76 13.93
C ILE A 100 4.58 -3.24 14.97
N SER A 101 4.73 -2.42 16.00
CA SER A 101 5.19 -2.90 17.30
C SER A 101 4.17 -2.59 18.38
N TYR A 102 3.99 -3.50 19.32
CA TYR A 102 3.12 -3.32 20.47
C TYR A 102 3.78 -3.93 21.71
N ASN A 103 4.04 -3.12 22.74
CA ASN A 103 4.72 -3.54 23.97
C ASN A 103 6.01 -4.36 23.74
N GLY A 104 6.78 -4.01 22.71
CA GLY A 104 8.06 -4.65 22.36
C GLY A 104 7.95 -5.84 21.39
N GLU A 105 6.74 -6.34 21.12
CA GLU A 105 6.51 -7.38 20.12
C GLU A 105 6.37 -6.74 18.73
N VAL A 106 7.12 -7.22 17.74
CA VAL A 106 7.09 -6.73 16.36
C VAL A 106 6.32 -7.70 15.48
N VAL A 107 5.33 -7.20 14.75
CA VAL A 107 4.45 -8.00 13.89
C VAL A 107 4.40 -7.39 12.49
N ALA A 108 4.68 -8.21 11.49
CA ALA A 108 4.73 -7.81 10.09
C ALA A 108 3.59 -8.43 9.30
N ASP A 109 3.11 -7.71 8.29
CA ASP A 109 1.86 -7.95 7.52
C ASP A 109 0.63 -7.28 8.15
N SER A 110 -0.21 -6.66 7.32
CA SER A 110 -1.36 -5.89 7.81
C SER A 110 -2.46 -6.77 8.40
N GLN A 111 -2.75 -7.92 7.79
CA GLN A 111 -3.78 -8.83 8.28
C GLN A 111 -3.34 -9.54 9.56
N ILE A 112 -2.10 -10.04 9.57
CA ILE A 112 -1.53 -10.70 10.76
C ILE A 112 -1.41 -9.71 11.92
N SER A 113 -1.12 -8.42 11.65
CA SER A 113 -1.11 -7.38 12.68
C SER A 113 -2.51 -7.15 13.28
N MET A 114 -3.56 -7.15 12.46
CA MET A 114 -4.94 -7.04 12.95
C MET A 114 -5.32 -8.23 13.83
N GLU A 115 -5.03 -9.45 13.39
CA GLU A 115 -5.29 -10.68 14.13
C GLU A 115 -4.55 -10.71 15.47
N PHE A 116 -3.26 -10.34 15.46
CA PHE A 116 -2.47 -10.22 16.69
C PHE A 116 -3.07 -9.22 17.69
N LEU A 117 -3.55 -8.07 17.22
CA LEU A 117 -4.15 -7.06 18.09
C LEU A 117 -5.53 -7.48 18.60
N ASN A 118 -6.33 -8.16 17.77
CA ASN A 118 -7.60 -8.76 18.20
C ASN A 118 -7.37 -9.71 19.39
N ASP A 119 -6.38 -10.61 19.27
CA ASP A 119 -6.05 -11.58 20.31
C ASP A 119 -5.52 -10.91 21.58
N LYS A 120 -4.59 -9.94 21.44
CA LYS A 120 -3.95 -9.27 22.59
C LYS A 120 -4.89 -8.32 23.33
N LEU A 121 -5.85 -7.70 22.64
CA LEU A 121 -6.73 -6.67 23.19
C LEU A 121 -8.16 -7.12 23.41
N GLY A 122 -8.53 -8.33 22.97
CA GLY A 122 -9.90 -8.84 23.03
C GLY A 122 -10.86 -8.05 22.13
N ILE A 123 -10.38 -7.60 20.98
CA ILE A 123 -11.15 -6.81 20.00
C ILE A 123 -11.63 -7.74 18.89
N ASP A 124 -12.89 -7.58 18.48
CA ASP A 124 -13.42 -8.26 17.29
C ASP A 124 -14.41 -7.32 16.58
N LEU A 125 -13.99 -6.75 15.44
CA LEU A 125 -14.87 -5.95 14.60
C LEU A 125 -15.89 -6.81 13.83
N ASN A 126 -15.67 -8.13 13.76
CA ASN A 126 -16.54 -9.09 13.12
C ASN A 126 -17.50 -9.76 14.12
N LYS A 127 -17.55 -9.35 15.40
CA LYS A 127 -18.32 -10.00 16.47
C LYS A 127 -19.82 -10.20 16.19
N GLY A 128 -20.40 -9.39 15.30
CA GLY A 128 -21.80 -9.47 14.90
C GLY A 128 -22.08 -10.45 13.76
N LEU A 129 -21.03 -11.03 13.15
CA LEU A 129 -21.14 -11.92 12.01
C LEU A 129 -21.32 -13.37 12.45
N THR A 130 -22.22 -14.08 11.78
CA THR A 130 -22.32 -15.54 11.82
C THR A 130 -21.10 -16.20 11.18
N GLU A 131 -20.87 -17.49 11.44
CA GLU A 131 -19.76 -18.23 10.82
C GLU A 131 -19.77 -18.19 9.28
N ALA A 132 -20.96 -18.27 8.68
CA ALA A 132 -21.11 -18.15 7.22
C ALA A 132 -20.73 -16.75 6.72
N GLU A 133 -21.12 -15.69 7.43
CA GLU A 133 -20.73 -14.32 7.10
C GLU A 133 -19.24 -14.07 7.33
N ARG A 134 -18.62 -14.67 8.35
CA ARG A 134 -17.16 -14.61 8.56
C ARG A 134 -16.41 -15.28 7.41
N ALA A 135 -16.90 -16.44 6.93
CA ALA A 135 -16.34 -17.11 5.76
C ALA A 135 -16.50 -16.27 4.48
N GLN A 136 -17.67 -15.63 4.29
CA GLN A 136 -17.91 -14.71 3.18
C GLN A 136 -16.97 -13.49 3.25
N ALA A 137 -16.86 -12.85 4.41
CA ALA A 137 -15.96 -11.72 4.63
C ALA A 137 -14.49 -12.09 4.35
N HIS A 138 -14.07 -13.29 4.77
CA HIS A 138 -12.75 -13.83 4.44
C HIS A 138 -12.55 -13.94 2.92
N ALA A 139 -13.50 -14.52 2.18
CA ALA A 139 -13.40 -14.69 0.73
C ALA A 139 -13.25 -13.33 0.01
N PHE A 140 -14.07 -12.34 0.38
CA PHE A 140 -13.96 -10.99 -0.18
C PHE A 140 -12.65 -10.31 0.21
N ARG A 141 -12.18 -10.46 1.45
CA ARG A 141 -10.88 -9.95 1.86
C ARG A 141 -9.76 -10.53 1.01
N VAL A 142 -9.74 -11.85 0.79
CA VAL A 142 -8.71 -12.50 -0.04
C VAL A 142 -8.77 -12.02 -1.49
N MET A 143 -9.96 -11.90 -2.08
CA MET A 143 -10.12 -11.32 -3.42
C MET A 143 -9.54 -9.90 -3.49
N VAL A 144 -9.83 -9.06 -2.48
CA VAL A 144 -9.35 -7.68 -2.43
C VAL A 144 -7.83 -7.61 -2.23
N ASP A 145 -7.29 -8.35 -1.26
CA ASP A 145 -5.89 -8.28 -0.86
C ASP A 145 -4.95 -9.00 -1.84
N GLU A 146 -5.40 -10.06 -2.51
CA GLU A 146 -4.55 -10.95 -3.33
C GLU A 146 -4.95 -11.08 -4.80
N HIS A 147 -6.06 -10.50 -5.24
CA HIS A 147 -6.44 -10.48 -6.66
C HIS A 147 -6.52 -9.03 -7.17
N LEU A 148 -7.42 -8.23 -6.60
CA LEU A 148 -7.60 -6.82 -6.95
C LEU A 148 -6.32 -5.99 -6.76
N TYR A 149 -5.55 -6.28 -5.70
CA TYR A 149 -4.26 -5.66 -5.45
C TYR A 149 -3.30 -5.78 -6.64
N TRP A 150 -3.20 -6.95 -7.28
CA TRP A 150 -2.26 -7.15 -8.38
C TRP A 150 -2.69 -6.44 -9.66
N CYS A 151 -4.00 -6.30 -9.90
CA CYS A 151 -4.52 -5.39 -10.93
C CYS A 151 -4.06 -3.95 -10.68
N LEU A 152 -4.22 -3.47 -9.44
CA LEU A 152 -3.77 -2.13 -9.05
C LEU A 152 -2.25 -1.94 -9.25
N VAL A 153 -1.44 -2.94 -8.87
CA VAL A 153 0.02 -2.90 -9.09
C VAL A 153 0.34 -2.80 -10.58
N TYR A 154 -0.33 -3.58 -11.43
CA TYR A 154 -0.14 -3.49 -12.88
C TYR A 154 -0.43 -2.09 -13.42
N PHE A 155 -1.61 -1.53 -13.12
CA PHE A 155 -2.00 -0.23 -13.64
C PHE A 155 -1.08 0.89 -13.15
N ARG A 156 -0.76 0.88 -11.86
CA ARG A 156 0.10 1.89 -11.23
C ARG A 156 1.54 1.88 -11.72
N TRP A 157 2.11 0.71 -11.97
CA TRP A 157 3.55 0.57 -12.19
C TRP A 157 3.94 0.20 -13.61
N ILE A 158 3.12 -0.60 -14.28
CA ILE A 158 3.42 -1.12 -15.61
C ILE A 158 2.75 -0.24 -16.67
N TYR A 159 1.43 -0.10 -16.58
CA TYR A 159 0.61 0.63 -17.54
C TYR A 159 0.87 2.14 -17.48
N GLN A 160 0.74 2.75 -16.29
CA GLN A 160 0.98 4.18 -16.11
C GLN A 160 2.46 4.50 -16.37
N LYS A 161 2.74 5.25 -17.43
CA LYS A 161 4.11 5.57 -17.88
C LYS A 161 4.85 6.50 -16.92
N ARG A 162 4.11 7.35 -16.19
CA ARG A 162 4.64 8.24 -15.14
C ARG A 162 4.08 7.77 -13.80
N ALA A 163 4.88 7.08 -13.01
CA ALA A 163 4.55 6.75 -11.62
C ALA A 163 4.61 8.03 -10.75
N LEU A 164 3.70 8.97 -11.02
CA LEU A 164 3.64 10.34 -10.47
C LEU A 164 3.78 10.39 -8.94
N VAL A 165 3.23 9.38 -8.27
CA VAL A 165 3.23 9.26 -6.81
C VAL A 165 4.63 9.02 -6.22
N LEU A 166 5.58 8.50 -7.00
CA LEU A 166 6.93 8.14 -6.53
C LEU A 166 8.06 8.89 -7.20
N THR A 167 7.79 9.58 -8.31
CA THR A 167 8.74 10.50 -8.94
C THR A 167 9.18 11.63 -8.02
N LEU A 168 8.46 11.87 -6.92
CA LEU A 168 8.74 12.93 -5.97
C LEU A 168 9.77 12.57 -4.88
N SER A 169 10.16 11.29 -4.74
CA SER A 169 10.97 10.86 -3.57
C SER A 169 12.14 9.93 -3.88
N PHE A 170 12.27 9.40 -5.11
CA PHE A 170 13.34 8.45 -5.46
C PHE A 170 14.07 8.81 -6.76
N PRO A 171 15.39 8.52 -6.87
CA PRO A 171 16.13 8.70 -8.12
C PRO A 171 15.51 7.87 -9.25
N TRP A 172 15.42 8.42 -10.47
CA TRP A 172 14.73 7.78 -11.58
C TRP A 172 15.26 6.38 -11.94
N HIS A 173 16.56 6.13 -11.80
CA HIS A 173 17.15 4.81 -12.03
C HIS A 173 16.65 3.76 -11.03
N ALA A 174 16.44 4.14 -9.76
CA ALA A 174 15.89 3.25 -8.73
C ALA A 174 14.42 2.91 -9.03
N ILE A 175 13.66 3.88 -9.56
CA ILE A 175 12.28 3.66 -10.02
C ILE A 175 12.26 2.64 -11.18
N LEU A 176 13.17 2.74 -12.14
CA LEU A 176 13.26 1.77 -13.25
C LEU A 176 13.61 0.35 -12.77
N LEU A 177 14.56 0.24 -11.84
CA LEU A 177 14.92 -1.05 -11.24
C LEU A 177 13.74 -1.65 -10.48
N TYR A 178 13.05 -0.86 -9.67
CA TYR A 178 11.88 -1.31 -8.93
C TYR A 178 10.72 -1.71 -9.85
N LYS A 179 10.50 -0.97 -10.94
CA LYS A 179 9.54 -1.35 -12.00
C LYS A 179 9.88 -2.72 -12.61
N ARG A 180 11.17 -3.01 -12.84
CA ARG A 180 11.61 -4.34 -13.32
C ARG A 180 11.34 -5.44 -12.30
N ILE A 181 11.60 -5.18 -11.01
CA ILE A 181 11.30 -6.13 -9.92
C ILE A 181 9.78 -6.41 -9.86
N LEU A 182 8.95 -5.37 -9.89
CA LEU A 182 7.49 -5.52 -9.86
C LEU A 182 6.96 -6.25 -11.09
N LYS A 183 7.51 -5.99 -12.28
CA LYS A 183 7.13 -6.73 -13.49
C LYS A 183 7.40 -8.23 -13.33
N ASN A 184 8.53 -8.60 -12.76
CA ASN A 184 8.85 -10.01 -12.47
C ASN A 184 7.92 -10.60 -11.40
N GLN A 185 7.60 -9.85 -10.35
CA GLN A 185 6.66 -10.29 -9.30
C GLN A 185 5.25 -10.50 -9.85
N LEU A 186 4.74 -9.56 -10.66
CA LEU A 186 3.46 -9.69 -11.36
C LEU A 186 3.41 -10.96 -12.22
N TYR A 187 4.46 -11.24 -12.98
CA TYR A 187 4.52 -12.44 -13.82
C TYR A 187 4.60 -13.74 -13.00
N ALA A 188 5.36 -13.72 -11.90
CA ALA A 188 5.48 -14.85 -10.99
C ALA A 188 4.16 -15.15 -10.24
N GLN A 189 3.43 -14.11 -9.84
CA GLN A 189 2.11 -14.26 -9.21
C GLN A 189 1.03 -14.70 -10.20
N GLY A 190 1.14 -14.30 -11.46
CA GLY A 190 0.24 -14.72 -12.54
C GLY A 190 -0.41 -13.56 -13.27
N MET A 191 -0.77 -12.48 -12.57
CA MET A 191 -1.45 -11.33 -13.16
C MET A 191 -0.68 -10.71 -14.34
N GLY A 192 0.66 -10.67 -14.25
CA GLY A 192 1.53 -10.13 -15.29
C GLY A 192 1.64 -10.98 -16.57
N ARG A 193 0.93 -12.12 -16.65
CA ARG A 193 0.84 -12.95 -17.86
C ARG A 193 -0.27 -12.52 -18.81
N HIS A 194 -1.21 -11.73 -18.32
CA HIS A 194 -2.38 -11.27 -19.05
C HIS A 194 -2.11 -9.99 -19.84
N SER A 195 -2.92 -9.74 -20.87
CA SER A 195 -2.93 -8.47 -21.60
C SER A 195 -3.53 -7.34 -20.75
N THR A 196 -3.31 -6.08 -21.15
CA THR A 196 -3.96 -4.94 -20.48
C THR A 196 -5.47 -5.06 -20.48
N GLU A 197 -6.07 -5.50 -21.60
CA GLU A 197 -7.50 -5.66 -21.78
C GLU A 197 -8.06 -6.77 -20.86
N GLU A 198 -7.33 -7.88 -20.75
CA GLU A 198 -7.67 -8.97 -19.82
C GLU A 198 -7.58 -8.50 -18.37
N ILE A 199 -6.52 -7.81 -17.97
CA ILE A 199 -6.36 -7.27 -16.60
C ILE A 199 -7.45 -6.22 -16.31
N THR A 200 -7.82 -5.41 -17.30
CA THR A 200 -8.93 -4.45 -17.17
C THR A 200 -10.24 -5.17 -16.90
N LYS A 201 -10.52 -6.25 -17.63
CA LYS A 201 -11.71 -7.08 -17.41
C LYS A 201 -11.70 -7.73 -16.02
N ILE A 202 -10.55 -8.25 -15.59
CA ILE A 202 -10.38 -8.85 -14.26
C ILE A 202 -10.65 -7.81 -13.16
N LEU A 203 -10.04 -6.64 -13.26
CA LEU A 203 -10.28 -5.51 -12.35
C LEU A 203 -11.79 -5.16 -12.26
N ILE A 204 -12.44 -5.06 -13.41
CA ILE A 204 -13.87 -4.76 -13.50
C ILE A 204 -14.71 -5.84 -12.80
N GLN A 205 -14.38 -7.12 -13.01
CA GLN A 205 -15.11 -8.23 -12.40
C GLN A 205 -15.01 -8.23 -10.87
N ASP A 206 -13.82 -7.93 -10.32
CA ASP A 206 -13.64 -7.79 -8.87
C ASP A 206 -14.46 -6.62 -8.31
N LEU A 207 -14.51 -5.48 -9.03
CA LEU A 207 -15.33 -4.33 -8.65
C LEU A 207 -16.84 -4.62 -8.76
N GLU A 208 -17.25 -5.37 -9.79
CA GLU A 208 -18.64 -5.85 -9.92
C GLU A 208 -19.02 -6.77 -8.76
N ALA A 209 -18.13 -7.71 -8.37
CA ALA A 209 -18.34 -8.58 -7.22
C ALA A 209 -18.43 -7.79 -5.90
N LEU A 210 -17.56 -6.80 -5.68
CA LEU A 210 -17.66 -5.90 -4.51
C LEU A 210 -18.95 -5.08 -4.52
N SER A 211 -19.36 -4.56 -5.68
CA SER A 211 -20.58 -3.77 -5.81
C SER A 211 -21.83 -4.61 -5.53
N ALA A 212 -21.87 -5.84 -6.06
CA ALA A 212 -22.94 -6.80 -5.78
C ALA A 212 -22.96 -7.21 -4.30
N GLN A 213 -21.79 -7.46 -3.70
CA GLN A 213 -21.69 -7.75 -2.27
C GLN A 213 -22.17 -6.58 -1.42
N LEU A 214 -21.84 -5.34 -1.77
CA LEU A 214 -22.35 -4.17 -1.07
C LEU A 214 -23.89 -4.12 -1.19
N GLY A 215 -24.42 -4.20 -2.41
CA GLY A 215 -25.85 -4.03 -2.67
C GLY A 215 -26.37 -2.74 -2.03
N ASP A 216 -27.47 -2.84 -1.29
CA ASP A 216 -28.06 -1.71 -0.55
C ASP A 216 -27.49 -1.53 0.87
N LYS A 217 -26.50 -2.35 1.27
CA LYS A 217 -25.91 -2.27 2.61
C LYS A 217 -25.03 -1.03 2.75
N LYS A 218 -24.89 -0.53 3.98
CA LYS A 218 -23.99 0.60 4.27
C LYS A 218 -22.52 0.20 4.13
N PHE A 219 -22.20 -0.99 4.61
CA PHE A 219 -20.88 -1.64 4.61
C PHE A 219 -21.02 -3.08 4.08
N LEU A 220 -19.90 -3.71 3.71
CA LEU A 220 -19.90 -4.98 2.97
C LEU A 220 -20.65 -6.11 3.67
N MET A 221 -20.66 -6.11 5.00
CA MET A 221 -21.30 -7.13 5.83
C MET A 221 -22.53 -6.62 6.60
N GLY A 222 -22.99 -5.38 6.37
CA GLY A 222 -24.21 -4.86 7.00
C GLY A 222 -24.17 -3.37 7.34
N ASP A 223 -24.70 -3.03 8.52
CA ASP A 223 -24.88 -1.64 8.97
C ASP A 223 -23.65 -1.05 9.68
N THR A 224 -22.71 -1.88 10.13
CA THR A 224 -21.48 -1.46 10.79
C THR A 224 -20.25 -1.97 10.06
N PRO A 225 -19.15 -1.19 9.98
CA PRO A 225 -17.94 -1.63 9.32
C PRO A 225 -17.27 -2.77 10.09
N THR A 226 -16.72 -3.70 9.33
CA THR A 226 -16.02 -4.91 9.77
C THR A 226 -14.58 -4.90 9.23
N GLU A 227 -13.81 -5.95 9.49
CA GLU A 227 -12.42 -6.00 9.02
C GLU A 227 -12.28 -6.05 7.49
N VAL A 228 -13.23 -6.69 6.79
CA VAL A 228 -13.22 -6.72 5.32
C VAL A 228 -13.41 -5.32 4.74
N ASP A 229 -14.17 -4.45 5.42
CA ASP A 229 -14.35 -3.06 5.01
C ASP A 229 -13.04 -2.28 5.07
N CYS A 230 -12.15 -2.56 6.03
CA CYS A 230 -10.82 -1.96 6.11
C CYS A 230 -9.97 -2.32 4.88
N SER A 231 -10.07 -3.57 4.42
CA SER A 231 -9.33 -4.07 3.25
C SER A 231 -9.86 -3.44 1.96
N ALA A 232 -11.19 -3.49 1.76
CA ALA A 232 -11.84 -2.90 0.60
C ALA A 232 -11.62 -1.39 0.53
N PHE A 233 -11.70 -0.68 1.66
CA PHE A 233 -11.42 0.74 1.73
C PHE A 233 -9.96 1.05 1.36
N GLY A 234 -8.99 0.29 1.89
CA GLY A 234 -7.58 0.43 1.52
C GLY A 234 -7.35 0.34 0.02
N MET A 235 -7.96 -0.62 -0.67
CA MET A 235 -7.84 -0.76 -2.13
C MET A 235 -8.64 0.28 -2.90
N LEU A 236 -9.89 0.56 -2.52
CA LEU A 236 -10.73 1.52 -3.25
C LEU A 236 -10.18 2.95 -3.14
N THR A 237 -9.58 3.34 -2.01
CA THR A 237 -8.92 4.66 -1.91
C THR A 237 -7.79 4.82 -2.92
N MET A 238 -7.09 3.74 -3.26
CA MET A 238 -6.05 3.76 -4.29
C MET A 238 -6.63 4.04 -5.68
N LEU A 239 -7.74 3.40 -6.03
CA LEU A 239 -8.42 3.60 -7.32
C LEU A 239 -9.13 4.96 -7.38
N VAL A 240 -9.72 5.40 -6.28
CA VAL A 240 -10.51 6.64 -6.23
C VAL A 240 -9.63 7.89 -6.22
N PHE A 241 -8.53 7.87 -5.46
CA PHE A 241 -7.72 9.08 -5.20
C PHE A 241 -6.32 9.05 -5.83
N SER A 242 -5.81 7.88 -6.21
CA SER A 242 -4.42 7.74 -6.69
C SER A 242 -4.29 7.27 -8.15
N SER A 243 -5.38 6.84 -8.79
CA SER A 243 -5.39 6.47 -10.21
C SER A 243 -5.58 7.69 -11.11
N HIS A 244 -4.68 7.85 -12.08
CA HIS A 244 -4.65 9.00 -12.98
C HIS A 244 -4.36 8.60 -14.44
N ASP A 245 -4.45 7.31 -14.76
CA ASP A 245 -4.37 6.80 -16.13
C ASP A 245 -5.76 6.79 -16.79
N ASP A 246 -5.77 6.59 -18.10
CA ASP A 246 -6.96 6.62 -18.95
C ASP A 246 -7.90 5.42 -18.78
N ILE A 247 -7.49 4.37 -18.07
CA ILE A 247 -8.32 3.19 -17.79
C ILE A 247 -8.91 3.24 -16.39
N THR A 248 -8.09 3.53 -15.38
CA THR A 248 -8.51 3.47 -13.97
C THR A 248 -8.84 4.81 -13.36
N GLY A 249 -8.43 5.93 -13.97
CA GLY A 249 -8.81 7.27 -13.53
C GLY A 249 -10.31 7.48 -13.69
N GLY A 250 -11.00 7.81 -12.60
CA GLY A 250 -12.46 8.02 -12.60
C GLY A 250 -13.31 6.73 -12.67
N LEU A 251 -12.70 5.57 -12.90
CA LEU A 251 -13.40 4.30 -13.13
C LEU A 251 -14.43 3.97 -12.03
N VAL A 252 -14.03 4.12 -10.76
CA VAL A 252 -14.91 3.81 -9.63
C VAL A 252 -16.05 4.82 -9.53
N GLN A 253 -15.77 6.11 -9.72
CA GLN A 253 -16.74 7.18 -9.67
C GLN A 253 -17.80 7.04 -10.77
N GLU A 254 -17.37 6.73 -11.99
CA GLU A 254 -18.21 6.74 -13.18
C GLU A 254 -19.00 5.44 -13.35
N ARG A 255 -18.36 4.29 -13.12
CA ARG A 255 -18.98 2.97 -13.35
C ARG A 255 -19.53 2.31 -12.10
N PHE A 256 -18.98 2.62 -10.92
CA PHE A 256 -19.35 2.00 -9.65
C PHE A 256 -19.70 3.03 -8.57
N PRO A 257 -20.69 3.93 -8.81
CA PRO A 257 -21.01 5.02 -7.90
C PRO A 257 -21.36 4.53 -6.48
N SER A 258 -21.96 3.34 -6.33
CA SER A 258 -22.21 2.72 -5.02
C SER A 258 -20.92 2.47 -4.22
N LEU A 259 -19.86 1.99 -4.89
CA LEU A 259 -18.54 1.79 -4.30
C LEU A 259 -17.83 3.12 -4.00
N TYR A 260 -18.01 4.12 -4.86
CA TYR A 260 -17.50 5.47 -4.59
C TYR A 260 -18.13 6.06 -3.32
N HIS A 261 -19.46 6.03 -3.21
CA HIS A 261 -20.16 6.51 -2.02
C HIS A 261 -19.82 5.68 -0.76
N TYR A 262 -19.67 4.36 -0.89
CA TYR A 262 -19.13 3.52 0.17
C TYR A 262 -17.74 3.97 0.64
N THR A 263 -16.85 4.28 -0.31
CA THR A 263 -15.50 4.77 -0.01
C THR A 263 -15.55 6.10 0.74
N MET A 264 -16.43 7.03 0.34
CA MET A 264 -16.62 8.30 1.06
C MET A 264 -17.13 8.08 2.49
N ARG A 265 -18.12 7.19 2.69
CA ARG A 265 -18.62 6.86 4.04
C ARG A 265 -17.53 6.30 4.95
N MET A 266 -16.71 5.38 4.44
CA MET A 266 -15.58 4.82 5.20
C MET A 266 -14.54 5.90 5.54
N LYS A 267 -14.24 6.80 4.58
CA LYS A 267 -13.35 7.95 4.81
C LYS A 267 -13.90 8.86 5.92
N GLU A 268 -15.14 9.30 5.82
CA GLU A 268 -15.77 10.18 6.83
C GLU A 268 -15.76 9.55 8.23
N ARG A 269 -16.00 8.23 8.30
CA ARG A 269 -16.11 7.53 9.58
C ARG A 269 -14.75 7.25 10.24
N ALA A 270 -13.76 6.81 9.49
CA ALA A 270 -12.46 6.42 10.05
C ALA A 270 -11.41 7.55 9.99
N TRP A 271 -11.56 8.50 9.08
CA TRP A 271 -10.58 9.54 8.79
C TRP A 271 -11.20 10.95 8.78
N PRO A 272 -11.74 11.42 9.92
CA PRO A 272 -12.24 12.79 10.03
C PRO A 272 -11.14 13.84 9.79
N ASP A 273 -9.88 13.46 9.95
CA ASP A 273 -8.66 14.24 9.71
C ASP A 273 -7.93 13.84 8.42
N TRP A 274 -8.64 13.32 7.42
CA TRP A 274 -8.06 12.86 6.14
C TRP A 274 -7.12 13.89 5.49
N ASP A 275 -7.53 15.16 5.47
CA ASP A 275 -6.78 16.24 4.82
C ASP A 275 -5.52 16.66 5.58
N GLU A 276 -5.41 16.30 6.85
CA GLU A 276 -4.21 16.48 7.68
C GLU A 276 -3.23 15.32 7.49
N CYS A 277 -3.73 14.17 7.03
CA CYS A 277 -2.96 12.94 6.83
C CYS A 277 -2.41 12.81 5.39
N ASN A 278 -2.50 13.82 4.53
CA ASN A 278 -1.95 13.78 3.17
C ASN A 278 -1.27 15.10 2.80
N THR A 279 -0.47 15.08 1.73
CA THR A 279 0.33 16.25 1.33
C THR A 279 -0.35 17.14 0.27
N LYS A 280 -1.64 16.90 -0.01
CA LYS A 280 -2.47 17.62 -1.00
C LYS A 280 -1.78 17.80 -2.34
N GLY A 281 -1.39 16.71 -2.98
CA GLY A 281 -0.62 16.76 -4.22
C GLY A 281 0.83 17.20 -4.03
N ALA A 282 1.42 16.93 -2.86
CA ALA A 282 2.75 17.41 -2.44
C ALA A 282 2.89 18.95 -2.37
N THR A 283 1.76 19.67 -2.28
CA THR A 283 1.74 21.14 -2.16
C THR A 283 1.94 21.62 -0.72
N VAL A 284 1.65 20.76 0.27
CA VAL A 284 1.79 21.05 1.70
C VAL A 284 2.45 19.89 2.45
N LYS A 285 2.96 20.14 3.65
CA LYS A 285 3.32 19.06 4.58
C LYS A 285 2.05 18.53 5.25
N ALA A 286 1.94 17.21 5.36
CA ALA A 286 0.95 16.59 6.22
C ALA A 286 1.23 16.99 7.67
N THR A 287 0.19 17.27 8.44
CA THR A 287 0.28 17.68 9.84
C THR A 287 0.10 16.50 10.81
N LYS A 288 -0.25 15.31 10.29
CA LYS A 288 -0.45 14.05 11.02
C LYS A 288 -0.03 12.81 10.22
#